data_AF-A0A8S3SQG8-F1
#
_entry.id   AF-A0A8S3SQG8-F1
#
_cell.length_a   1.000
_cell.length_b   1.000
_cell.length_c   1.000
_cell.angle_alpha   90.00
_cell.angle_beta   90.00
_cell.angle_gamma   90.00
#
_symmetry.space_group_name_H-M   'P 1'
#
loop_
_entity.id
_entity.type
_entity.pdbx_description
1 polymer ?
#
loop_
_entity_poly.entity_id
_entity_poly.type
_entity_poly.pdbx_seq_one_letter_code
_entity_poly.pdbx_strand_id
1 'polypeptide(L)'
;MLWLENPGNYYTPWRPTVIAHGPDIFVIDAVLNTTEGPRDCLIAAQFSHPVIDNSIGNVFDVTVTDLNNDGKPDLLVTNNGEIGSLYAYEVPTDFRSGDFKRHSIATGFKPGKSGTGKGAPGAAMPVYPNTKVNASKPSILLSGDDDGKAYYLEPVSNEPSDWLYSMMMFFGCR
;
A
#
# COMPACT_ATOMS: atom_id res chain seq x y z
N MET A 1 -22.28 11.20 1.96
CA MET A 1 -22.96 11.38 3.27
C MET A 1 -24.47 11.48 3.08
N LEU A 2 -25.22 10.72 3.86
CA LEU A 2 -26.69 10.73 3.89
C LEU A 2 -27.14 11.31 5.23
N TRP A 3 -28.10 12.23 5.21
CA TRP A 3 -28.89 12.59 6.38
C TRP A 3 -30.25 11.91 6.29
N LEU A 4 -30.63 11.24 7.37
CA LEU A 4 -31.94 10.62 7.50
C LEU A 4 -32.78 11.51 8.42
N GLU A 5 -33.89 12.03 7.90
CA GLU A 5 -34.81 12.84 8.67
C GLU A 5 -35.78 11.94 9.45
N ASN A 6 -35.82 12.11 10.78
CA ASN A 6 -36.70 11.35 11.67
C ASN A 6 -38.17 11.76 11.42
N PRO A 7 -39.06 10.85 11.01
CA PRO A 7 -40.46 11.16 10.78
C PRO A 7 -41.29 11.31 12.07
N GLY A 8 -40.65 11.37 13.24
CA GLY A 8 -41.31 11.50 14.55
C GLY A 8 -41.81 10.17 15.13
N ASN A 9 -41.59 9.05 14.43
CA ASN A 9 -41.79 7.70 14.95
C ASN A 9 -40.81 6.71 14.30
N TYR A 10 -40.39 5.69 15.04
CA TYR A 10 -39.36 4.75 14.59
C TYR A 10 -39.80 3.78 13.49
N TYR A 11 -41.11 3.60 13.29
CA TYR A 11 -41.67 2.58 12.39
C TYR A 11 -41.95 3.10 10.98
N THR A 12 -41.91 4.42 10.78
CA THR A 12 -42.07 5.04 9.48
C THR A 12 -40.70 5.14 8.79
N PRO A 13 -40.60 4.85 7.48
CA PRO A 13 -39.36 5.02 6.74
C PRO A 13 -38.81 6.44 6.87
N TRP A 14 -37.52 6.56 7.20
CA TRP A 14 -36.84 7.84 7.32
C TRP A 14 -36.55 8.38 5.93
N ARG A 15 -36.69 9.70 5.74
CA ARG A 15 -36.46 10.32 4.44
C ARG A 15 -34.96 10.58 4.25
N PRO A 16 -34.30 9.97 3.23
CA PRO A 16 -32.90 10.24 2.96
C PRO A 16 -32.72 11.55 2.19
N THR A 17 -31.73 12.33 2.58
CA THR A 17 -31.17 13.44 1.80
C THR A 17 -29.69 13.19 1.58
N VAL A 18 -29.24 13.25 0.33
CA VAL A 18 -27.81 13.18 0.02
C VAL A 18 -27.21 14.55 0.27
N ILE A 19 -26.31 14.65 1.26
CA ILE A 19 -25.62 15.90 1.57
C ILE A 19 -24.36 16.06 0.72
N ALA A 20 -23.67 14.95 0.43
CA ALA A 20 -22.48 14.97 -0.40
C ALA A 20 -22.28 13.62 -1.10
N HIS A 21 -21.92 13.69 -2.38
CA HIS A 21 -21.32 12.59 -3.12
C HIS A 21 -19.80 12.70 -2.96
N GLY A 22 -19.12 11.60 -2.69
CA GLY A 22 -17.69 11.66 -2.38
C GLY A 22 -17.26 10.44 -1.56
N PRO A 23 -15.97 10.37 -1.22
CA PRO A 23 -15.38 9.20 -0.59
C PRO A 23 -15.81 9.07 0.87
N ASP A 24 -15.28 8.07 1.59
CA ASP A 24 -15.64 7.80 2.98
C ASP A 24 -15.48 9.07 3.84
N ILE A 25 -16.51 9.36 4.62
CA ILE A 25 -16.56 10.50 5.54
C ILE A 25 -16.57 9.94 6.95
N PHE A 26 -15.67 10.44 7.79
CA PHE A 26 -15.70 10.19 9.23
C PHE A 26 -16.31 11.41 9.90
N VAL A 27 -17.35 11.19 10.70
CA VAL A 27 -18.02 12.24 11.47
C VAL A 27 -17.74 12.01 12.95
N ILE A 28 -17.21 13.03 13.61
CA ILE A 28 -17.12 13.06 15.07
C ILE A 28 -17.97 14.20 15.61
N ASP A 29 -18.67 13.92 16.70
CA ASP A 29 -19.25 14.95 17.54
C ASP A 29 -18.16 15.45 18.50
N ALA A 30 -17.96 16.76 18.53
CA ALA A 30 -16.96 17.40 19.36
C ALA A 30 -17.49 18.71 19.93
N VAL A 31 -17.17 18.97 21.19
CA VAL A 31 -17.44 20.27 21.81
C VAL A 31 -16.25 21.20 21.53
N LEU A 32 -16.48 22.27 20.78
CA LEU A 32 -15.46 23.28 20.49
C LEU A 32 -15.68 24.53 21.36
N ASN A 33 -14.61 25.00 22.00
CA ASN A 33 -14.63 26.25 22.75
C ASN A 33 -14.52 27.44 21.77
N THR A 34 -15.53 28.31 21.77
CA THR A 34 -15.58 29.52 20.94
C THR A 34 -15.53 30.79 21.80
N THR A 35 -15.41 31.96 21.18
CA THR A 35 -15.50 33.26 21.88
C THR A 35 -16.85 33.49 22.57
N GLU A 36 -17.88 32.73 22.20
CA GLU A 36 -19.23 32.78 22.78
C GLU A 36 -19.54 31.57 23.69
N GLY A 37 -18.50 30.84 24.10
CA GLY A 37 -18.59 29.64 24.93
C GLY A 37 -18.55 28.32 24.14
N PRO A 38 -18.69 27.16 24.82
CA PRO A 38 -18.69 25.85 24.18
C PRO A 38 -19.86 25.68 23.20
N ARG A 39 -19.62 24.98 22.09
CA ARG A 39 -20.62 24.62 21.08
C ARG A 39 -20.43 23.15 20.68
N ASP A 40 -21.53 22.42 20.57
CA ASP A 40 -21.53 21.09 19.95
C ASP A 40 -21.31 21.25 18.45
N CYS A 41 -20.35 20.53 17.90
CA CYS A 41 -19.90 20.66 16.52
C CYS A 41 -19.77 19.28 15.88
N LEU A 42 -20.37 19.13 14.71
CA LEU A 42 -20.13 17.99 13.83
C LEU A 42 -18.91 18.30 12.97
N ILE A 43 -17.82 17.58 13.18
CA ILE A 43 -16.62 17.66 12.34
C ILE A 43 -16.68 16.51 11.34
N ALA A 44 -16.74 16.85 10.06
CA ALA A 44 -16.67 15.88 8.97
C ALA A 44 -15.29 15.95 8.31
N ALA A 45 -14.53 14.85 8.41
CA ALA A 45 -13.32 14.66 7.62
C ALA A 45 -13.66 13.84 6.38
N GLN A 46 -13.24 14.33 5.21
CA GLN A 46 -13.35 13.62 3.94
C GLN A 46 -12.01 12.95 3.61
N PHE A 47 -12.02 11.65 3.32
CA PHE A 47 -10.81 10.92 2.91
C PHE A 47 -10.88 10.60 1.43
N SER A 48 -10.14 11.30 0.56
CA SER A 48 -9.93 10.81 -0.80
C SER A 48 -8.82 9.76 -0.81
N HIS A 49 -9.13 8.52 -1.19
CA HIS A 49 -8.14 7.48 -1.43
C HIS A 49 -7.75 7.50 -2.92
N PRO A 50 -6.54 7.94 -3.31
CA PRO A 50 -6.09 7.75 -4.69
C PRO A 50 -5.91 6.26 -4.97
N VAL A 51 -6.38 5.81 -6.13
CA VAL A 51 -5.97 4.51 -6.67
C VAL A 51 -4.53 4.68 -7.15
N ILE A 52 -3.58 4.05 -6.43
CA ILE A 52 -2.15 4.13 -6.75
C ILE A 52 -1.84 3.39 -8.06
N ASP A 53 -2.30 2.14 -8.19
CA ASP A 53 -2.13 1.33 -9.39
C ASP A 53 -3.21 0.23 -9.43
N ASN A 54 -3.94 0.12 -10.54
CA ASN A 54 -4.94 -0.94 -10.77
C ASN A 54 -4.54 -1.93 -11.89
N SER A 55 -3.30 -1.82 -12.38
CA SER A 55 -2.76 -2.59 -13.50
C SER A 55 -1.91 -3.80 -13.08
N ILE A 56 -1.51 -3.87 -11.81
CA ILE A 56 -0.63 -4.94 -11.30
C ILE A 56 -1.38 -6.21 -10.86
N GLY A 57 -2.70 -6.29 -11.00
CA GLY A 57 -3.47 -7.46 -10.57
C GLY A 57 -3.60 -7.56 -9.05
N ASN A 58 -3.63 -8.79 -8.52
CA ASN A 58 -3.92 -9.03 -7.10
C ASN A 58 -2.71 -8.71 -6.22
N VAL A 59 -2.76 -7.58 -5.52
CA VAL A 59 -1.79 -7.25 -4.47
C VAL A 59 -1.84 -8.29 -3.36
N PHE A 60 -0.67 -8.74 -2.94
CA PHE A 60 -0.51 -9.74 -1.89
C PHE A 60 0.07 -9.15 -0.61
N ASP A 61 1.11 -8.33 -0.75
CA ASP A 61 1.78 -7.69 0.38
C ASP A 61 2.26 -6.28 0.03
N VAL A 62 2.32 -5.41 1.05
CA VAL A 62 2.79 -4.02 0.95
C VAL A 62 3.62 -3.68 2.18
N THR A 63 4.87 -3.27 1.98
CA THR A 63 5.75 -2.75 3.03
C THR A 63 6.15 -1.31 2.74
N VAL A 64 6.12 -0.44 3.75
CA VAL A 64 6.58 0.95 3.64
C VAL A 64 8.01 1.07 4.14
N THR A 65 8.92 1.55 3.30
CA THR A 65 10.33 1.67 3.65
C THR A 65 11.06 2.59 2.67
N ASP A 66 12.15 3.25 3.06
CA ASP A 66 13.01 3.99 2.13
C ASP A 66 13.86 2.97 1.33
N LEU A 67 13.41 2.61 0.12
CA LEU A 67 14.02 1.57 -0.71
C LEU A 67 15.16 2.12 -1.55
N ASN A 68 15.05 3.37 -1.99
CA ASN A 68 16.08 3.99 -2.82
C ASN A 68 17.10 4.83 -2.02
N ASN A 69 16.92 4.94 -0.70
CA ASN A 69 17.78 5.70 0.22
C ASN A 69 17.82 7.20 -0.11
N ASP A 70 16.70 7.78 -0.56
CA ASP A 70 16.56 9.21 -0.83
C ASP A 70 16.02 10.02 0.38
N GLY A 71 15.72 9.34 1.48
CA GLY A 71 15.19 9.92 2.71
C GLY A 71 13.67 10.01 2.76
N LYS A 72 12.94 9.50 1.75
CA LYS A 72 11.47 9.44 1.71
C LYS A 72 11.00 7.99 1.78
N PRO A 73 9.78 7.74 2.29
CA PRO A 73 9.22 6.40 2.21
C PRO A 73 8.90 6.02 0.76
N ASP A 74 9.15 4.77 0.42
CA ASP A 74 8.64 4.08 -0.76
C ASP A 74 7.67 2.97 -0.34
N LEU A 75 6.94 2.41 -1.32
CA LEU A 75 6.14 1.20 -1.14
C LEU A 75 6.83 0.02 -1.84
N LEU A 76 7.14 -1.05 -1.10
CA LEU A 76 7.51 -2.35 -1.64
C LEU A 76 6.25 -3.20 -1.76
N VAL A 77 5.91 -3.64 -2.98
CA VAL A 77 4.63 -4.29 -3.26
C VAL A 77 4.82 -5.59 -4.03
N THR A 78 4.16 -6.66 -3.60
CA THR A 78 4.06 -7.88 -4.41
C THR A 78 2.65 -8.05 -4.94
N ASN A 79 2.54 -8.51 -6.19
CA ASN A 79 1.31 -9.06 -6.72
C ASN A 79 1.45 -10.57 -6.89
N ASN A 80 0.52 -11.34 -6.34
CA ASN A 80 0.55 -12.80 -6.35
C ASN A 80 -0.42 -13.34 -7.41
N GLY A 81 0.06 -14.28 -8.22
CA GLY A 81 -0.76 -14.97 -9.20
C GLY A 81 0.03 -15.95 -10.04
N GLU A 82 -0.51 -16.35 -11.20
CA GLU A 82 0.14 -17.27 -12.14
C GLU A 82 1.44 -16.71 -12.73
N ILE A 83 1.52 -15.38 -12.84
CA ILE A 83 2.73 -14.63 -13.22
C ILE A 83 2.78 -13.36 -12.37
N GLY A 84 3.34 -13.45 -11.16
CA GLY A 84 3.49 -12.31 -10.26
C GLY A 84 4.84 -11.62 -10.38
N SER A 85 4.97 -10.55 -9.61
CA SER A 85 6.06 -9.59 -9.65
C SER A 85 6.28 -8.90 -8.29
N LEU A 86 7.44 -8.27 -8.17
CA LEU A 86 7.85 -7.39 -7.10
C LEU A 86 8.04 -5.98 -7.67
N TYR A 87 7.34 -5.02 -7.10
CA TYR A 87 7.34 -3.61 -7.50
C TYR A 87 7.82 -2.72 -6.36
N ALA A 88 8.35 -1.55 -6.72
CA ALA A 88 8.47 -0.41 -5.83
C ALA A 88 7.65 0.78 -6.34
N TYR A 89 7.16 1.61 -5.44
CA TYR A 89 6.52 2.88 -5.78
C TYR A 89 7.15 4.02 -4.98
N GLU A 90 7.64 5.02 -5.68
CA GLU A 90 8.07 6.28 -5.06
C GLU A 90 6.84 7.01 -4.52
N VAL A 91 6.85 7.36 -3.23
CA VAL A 91 5.75 8.15 -2.65
C VAL A 91 5.97 9.62 -3.01
N PRO A 92 5.00 10.27 -3.68
CA PRO A 92 5.13 11.68 -4.03
C PRO A 92 5.06 12.57 -2.79
N THR A 93 5.57 13.80 -2.90
CA THR A 93 5.59 14.76 -1.78
C THR A 93 4.18 15.04 -1.25
N ASP A 94 3.19 15.13 -2.14
CA ASP A 94 1.78 15.10 -1.76
C ASP A 94 1.18 13.75 -2.14
N PHE A 95 1.10 12.83 -1.18
CA PHE A 95 0.54 11.49 -1.38
C PHE A 95 -0.95 11.47 -1.71
N ARG A 96 -1.68 12.59 -1.55
CA ARG A 96 -3.12 12.66 -1.80
C ARG A 96 -3.46 12.89 -3.27
N SER A 97 -2.57 13.55 -4.00
CA SER A 97 -2.81 13.97 -5.39
C SER A 97 -1.64 13.70 -6.33
N GLY A 98 -0.46 13.38 -5.81
CA GLY A 98 0.72 13.11 -6.63
C GLY A 98 0.71 11.72 -7.25
N ASP A 99 1.49 11.58 -8.31
CA ASP A 99 1.68 10.29 -8.98
C ASP A 99 2.73 9.45 -8.25
N PHE A 100 2.36 8.21 -7.92
CA PHE A 100 3.28 7.22 -7.37
C PHE A 100 4.05 6.58 -8.53
N LYS A 101 5.35 6.86 -8.62
CA LYS A 101 6.17 6.36 -9.72
C LYS A 101 6.54 4.91 -9.48
N ARG A 102 6.03 4.01 -10.33
CA ARG A 102 6.29 2.56 -10.26
C ARG A 102 7.63 2.17 -10.85
N HIS A 103 8.29 1.23 -10.20
CA HIS A 103 9.46 0.48 -10.68
C HIS A 103 9.21 -1.02 -10.60
N SER A 104 9.54 -1.75 -11.66
CA SER A 104 9.53 -3.22 -11.63
C SER A 104 10.90 -3.70 -11.14
N ILE A 105 10.95 -4.29 -9.94
CA ILE A 105 12.19 -4.83 -9.39
C ILE A 105 12.47 -6.22 -9.98
N ALA A 106 11.46 -7.09 -9.93
CA ALA A 106 11.56 -8.45 -10.48
C ALA A 106 10.18 -8.91 -10.94
N THR A 107 10.14 -9.73 -12.00
CA THR A 107 8.88 -10.20 -12.60
C THR A 107 8.99 -11.65 -12.99
N GLY A 108 7.85 -12.33 -13.16
CA GLY A 108 7.81 -13.67 -13.75
C GLY A 108 7.86 -14.80 -12.75
N PHE A 109 7.54 -14.53 -11.48
CA PHE A 109 7.37 -15.58 -10.48
C PHE A 109 6.11 -16.39 -10.79
N LYS A 110 6.22 -17.71 -10.70
CA LYS A 110 5.12 -18.62 -11.02
C LYS A 110 5.00 -19.68 -9.94
N PRO A 111 3.79 -20.10 -9.57
CA PRO A 111 3.62 -21.22 -8.68
C PRO A 111 4.18 -22.50 -9.34
N GLY A 112 4.67 -23.44 -8.53
CA GLY A 112 5.13 -24.74 -9.03
C GLY A 112 4.01 -25.57 -9.67
N LYS A 113 2.75 -25.27 -9.33
CA LYS A 113 1.54 -25.78 -9.99
C LYS A 113 0.50 -24.68 -10.09
N SER A 114 -0.04 -24.48 -11.29
CA SER A 114 -1.18 -23.60 -11.53
C SER A 114 -2.46 -24.14 -10.89
N GLY A 115 -3.39 -23.25 -10.55
CA GLY A 115 -4.70 -23.65 -10.03
C GLY A 115 -5.36 -22.64 -9.10
N THR A 116 -6.60 -22.95 -8.69
CA THR A 116 -7.35 -22.11 -7.76
C THR A 116 -6.61 -21.97 -6.43
N GLY A 117 -6.41 -20.73 -5.99
CA GLY A 117 -5.68 -20.42 -4.76
C GLY A 117 -4.17 -20.62 -4.88
N LYS A 118 -3.62 -20.67 -6.10
CA LYS A 118 -2.18 -20.75 -6.35
C LYS A 118 -1.61 -19.45 -6.89
N GLY A 119 -0.45 -19.07 -6.39
CA GLY A 119 0.28 -17.94 -6.95
C GLY A 119 1.65 -17.69 -6.34
N ALA A 120 2.42 -16.87 -7.04
CA ALA A 120 3.74 -16.41 -6.62
C ALA A 120 3.95 -14.97 -7.13
N PRO A 121 4.86 -14.17 -6.53
CA PRO A 121 5.56 -14.45 -5.27
C PRO A 121 4.69 -14.11 -4.05
N GLY A 122 5.21 -14.37 -2.86
CA GLY A 122 4.58 -14.05 -1.57
C GLY A 122 5.00 -12.69 -1.01
N ALA A 123 5.16 -12.63 0.31
CA ALA A 123 5.57 -11.42 1.03
C ALA A 123 7.03 -11.03 0.74
N ALA A 124 7.31 -9.72 0.82
CA ALA A 124 8.63 -9.15 0.61
C ALA A 124 9.05 -8.31 1.84
N MET A 125 10.28 -8.52 2.31
CA MET A 125 10.81 -7.88 3.51
C MET A 125 12.13 -7.16 3.21
N PRO A 126 12.23 -5.84 3.45
CA PRO A 126 13.50 -5.13 3.38
C PRO A 126 14.44 -5.59 4.51
N VAL A 127 15.72 -5.74 4.19
CA VAL A 127 16.78 -6.13 5.12
C VAL A 127 17.91 -5.12 5.03
N TYR A 128 18.28 -4.57 6.19
CA TYR A 128 19.39 -3.64 6.32
C TYR A 128 20.60 -4.38 6.89
N PRO A 129 21.53 -4.86 6.04
CA PRO A 129 22.70 -5.61 6.52
C PRO A 129 23.67 -4.74 7.34
N ASN A 130 23.57 -3.41 7.24
CA ASN A 130 24.33 -2.48 8.07
C ASN A 130 23.51 -2.03 9.29
N THR A 131 24.14 -1.95 10.45
CA THR A 131 23.52 -1.45 11.70
C THR A 131 23.23 0.05 11.65
N LYS A 132 23.79 0.78 10.66
CA LYS A 132 23.42 2.15 10.36
C LYS A 132 22.18 2.18 9.46
N VAL A 133 21.05 2.55 10.05
CA VAL A 133 19.82 2.91 9.34
C VAL A 133 20.15 4.00 8.30
N ASN A 134 19.69 3.84 7.06
CA ASN A 134 19.85 4.78 5.93
C ASN A 134 21.30 5.02 5.43
N ALA A 135 22.22 4.07 5.65
CA ALA A 135 23.56 4.17 5.08
C ALA A 135 23.63 3.71 3.60
N SER A 136 22.66 2.93 3.14
CA SER A 136 22.60 2.31 1.82
C SER A 136 21.18 1.84 1.54
N LYS A 137 20.89 1.52 0.27
CA LYS A 137 19.64 0.84 -0.08
C LYS A 137 19.52 -0.49 0.69
N PRO A 138 18.31 -0.87 1.15
CA PRO A 138 18.10 -2.19 1.74
C PRO A 138 18.20 -3.28 0.67
N SER A 139 18.68 -4.46 1.09
CA SER A 139 18.43 -5.71 0.37
C SER A 139 16.98 -6.15 0.60
N ILE A 140 16.48 -7.12 -0.18
CA ILE A 140 15.11 -7.62 -0.02
C ILE A 140 15.13 -9.15 0.11
N LEU A 141 14.42 -9.67 1.11
CA LEU A 141 14.04 -11.08 1.17
C LEU A 141 12.64 -11.23 0.59
N LEU A 142 12.47 -12.15 -0.36
CA LEU A 142 11.21 -12.39 -1.05
C LEU A 142 10.83 -13.87 -0.92
N SER A 143 9.64 -14.13 -0.38
CA SER A 143 9.05 -15.47 -0.42
C SER A 143 8.55 -15.77 -1.83
N GLY A 144 8.81 -16.96 -2.35
CA GLY A 144 8.23 -17.44 -3.60
C GLY A 144 6.81 -17.95 -3.47
N ASP A 145 6.28 -18.06 -2.24
CA ASP A 145 4.95 -18.64 -1.95
C ASP A 145 4.78 -20.04 -2.61
N ASP A 146 3.82 -20.22 -3.52
CA ASP A 146 3.61 -21.51 -4.20
C ASP A 146 4.70 -21.85 -5.23
N ASP A 147 5.66 -20.96 -5.53
CA ASP A 147 6.88 -21.30 -6.30
C ASP A 147 7.80 -22.23 -5.48
N GLY A 148 7.63 -22.30 -4.16
CA GLY A 148 8.42 -23.17 -3.27
C GLY A 148 9.89 -22.76 -3.16
N LYS A 149 10.20 -21.50 -3.48
CA LYS A 149 11.54 -20.90 -3.42
C LYS A 149 11.57 -19.69 -2.50
N ALA A 150 12.76 -19.23 -2.14
CA ALA A 150 12.98 -17.93 -1.52
C ALA A 150 14.16 -17.21 -2.18
N TYR A 151 14.04 -15.89 -2.29
CA TYR A 151 14.95 -15.04 -3.03
C TYR A 151 15.53 -13.96 -2.16
N TYR A 152 16.79 -13.67 -2.38
CA TYR A 152 17.51 -12.56 -1.78
C TYR A 152 17.94 -11.64 -2.91
N LEU A 153 17.53 -10.38 -2.82
CA LEU A 153 17.77 -9.35 -3.81
C LEU A 153 18.71 -8.31 -3.22
N GLU A 154 19.82 -8.04 -3.89
CA GLU A 154 20.80 -7.02 -3.51
C GLU A 154 20.76 -5.85 -4.48
N PRO A 155 20.79 -4.60 -3.99
CA PRO A 155 20.85 -3.43 -4.87
C PRO A 155 22.13 -3.48 -5.70
N VAL A 156 22.01 -3.27 -7.01
CA VAL A 156 23.18 -3.27 -7.93
C VAL A 156 24.08 -2.06 -7.68
N SER A 157 23.49 -0.95 -7.23
CA SER A 157 24.21 0.25 -6.80
C SER A 157 23.47 0.98 -5.68
N ASN A 158 24.15 1.92 -5.02
CA ASN A 158 23.54 2.80 -4.02
C ASN A 158 22.99 4.11 -4.61
N GLU A 159 23.03 4.30 -5.93
CA GLU A 159 22.49 5.52 -6.56
C GLU A 159 20.97 5.55 -6.46
N PRO A 160 20.33 6.55 -5.83
CA PRO A 160 18.88 6.53 -5.60
C PRO A 160 18.03 6.35 -6.87
N SER A 161 18.50 6.83 -8.01
CA SER A 161 17.80 6.65 -9.29
C SER A 161 17.89 5.24 -9.89
N ASP A 162 18.79 4.39 -9.41
CA ASP A 162 19.00 3.03 -9.92
C ASP A 162 18.19 1.98 -9.16
N TRP A 163 17.10 1.51 -9.74
CA TRP A 163 16.18 0.55 -9.12
C TRP A 163 16.51 -0.91 -9.41
N LEU A 164 17.70 -1.18 -9.94
CA LEU A 164 18.11 -2.55 -10.27
C LEU A 164 18.56 -3.31 -9.03
N TYR A 165 18.07 -4.53 -8.92
CA TYR A 165 18.48 -5.50 -7.93
C TYR A 165 18.99 -6.77 -8.61
N SER A 166 20.14 -7.27 -8.13
CA SER A 166 20.62 -8.60 -8.45
C SER A 166 19.84 -9.61 -7.59
N MET A 167 19.26 -10.63 -8.20
CA MET A 167 18.44 -11.62 -7.51
C MET A 167 19.12 -12.98 -7.46
N MET A 168 19.20 -13.55 -6.26
CA MET A 168 19.68 -14.91 -6.01
C MET A 168 18.61 -15.75 -5.31
N MET A 169 18.39 -16.97 -5.79
CA MET A 169 17.63 -17.98 -5.04
C MET A 169 18.54 -18.58 -3.96
N PHE A 170 18.15 -18.50 -2.69
CA PHE A 170 18.95 -19.03 -1.57
C PHE A 170 18.27 -20.19 -0.83
N PHE A 171 16.99 -20.47 -1.13
CA PHE A 171 16.28 -21.65 -0.66
C PHE A 171 15.32 -22.18 -1.74
N GLY A 172 15.25 -23.50 -1.92
CA GLY A 172 14.32 -24.16 -2.86
C GLY A 172 14.61 -25.65 -3.03
N CYS A 173 13.59 -26.44 -3.36
CA CYS A 173 13.79 -27.82 -3.85
C CYS A 173 14.30 -27.80 -5.30
N ARG A 174 15.27 -28.66 -5.62
CA ARG A 174 15.68 -28.93 -7.01
C ARG A 174 14.59 -29.64 -7.79
#